data_AF-A0A7C4GI29-F1
#
_entry.id   AF-A0A7C4GI29-F1
#
_cell.length_a   1.000
_cell.length_b   1.000
_cell.length_c   1.000
_cell.angle_alpha   90.00
_cell.angle_beta   90.00
_cell.angle_gamma   90.00
#
_symmetry.space_group_name_H-M   'P 1'
#
loop_
_entity.id
_entity.type
_entity.pdbx_description
1 polymer ?
#
loop_
_entity_poly.entity_id
_entity_poly.type
_entity_poly.pdbx_seq_one_letter_code
_entity_poly.pdbx_strand_id
1 'polypeptide(L)'
;MSQNSSGDFGKEIFDIIVFALSAARISADEPPLYGSLRLIDLSSKIIKLQELVEGERADKFLQRIRQIIEEKKYIVMASEEEFVKVLDQLVSECAREMKNRRKLGQKRE
;
A
#
# COMPACT_ATOMS: atom_id res chain seq x y z
N MET A 1 -16.34 23.71 12.75
CA MET A 1 -14.97 23.62 13.30
C MET A 1 -14.04 23.38 12.15
N SER A 2 -13.46 24.46 11.61
CA SER A 2 -12.48 24.42 10.52
C SER A 2 -11.12 24.63 11.17
N GLN A 3 -10.32 23.57 11.28
CA GLN A 3 -8.92 23.68 11.72
C GLN A 3 -8.03 22.85 10.78
N ASN A 4 -7.25 23.58 9.97
CA ASN A 4 -5.98 23.23 9.33
C ASN A 4 -5.79 21.82 8.73
N SER A 5 -6.34 21.58 7.54
CA SER A 5 -6.07 20.37 6.74
C SER A 5 -4.65 20.28 6.16
N SER A 6 -3.93 21.40 6.03
CA SER A 6 -2.62 21.44 5.34
C SER A 6 -1.45 21.01 6.24
N GLY A 7 -1.53 21.26 7.55
CA GLY A 7 -0.48 20.88 8.51
C GLY A 7 -0.45 19.39 8.82
N ASP A 8 -1.61 18.73 8.74
CA ASP A 8 -1.78 17.31 9.01
C ASP A 8 -1.30 16.45 7.84
N PHE A 9 -1.59 16.86 6.59
CA PHE A 9 -1.13 16.15 5.40
C PHE A 9 0.40 16.13 5.24
N GLY A 10 1.06 17.26 5.52
CA GLY A 10 2.52 17.34 5.49
C GLY A 10 3.18 16.42 6.52
N LYS A 11 2.56 16.28 7.71
CA LYS A 11 3.00 15.35 8.75
C LYS A 11 2.82 13.89 8.30
N GLU A 12 1.67 13.52 7.74
CA GLU A 12 1.42 12.16 7.27
C GLU A 12 2.41 11.74 6.16
N ILE A 13 2.71 12.64 5.22
CA ILE A 13 3.76 12.40 4.22
C ILE A 13 5.12 12.23 4.88
N PHE A 14 5.47 13.09 5.83
CA PHE A 14 6.74 12.98 6.56
C PHE A 14 6.85 11.64 7.29
N ASP A 15 5.80 11.20 7.97
CA ASP A 15 5.74 9.91 8.67
C ASP A 15 5.92 8.72 7.70
N ILE A 16 5.33 8.79 6.50
CA ILE A 16 5.54 7.80 5.42
C ILE A 16 6.98 7.80 4.93
N ILE A 17 7.59 8.97 4.73
CA ILE A 17 8.98 9.11 4.28
C ILE A 17 9.94 8.55 5.33
N VAL A 18 9.74 8.91 6.61
CA VAL A 18 10.53 8.37 7.73
C VAL A 18 10.41 6.85 7.76
N PHE A 19 9.20 6.31 7.64
CA PHE A 19 9.00 4.87 7.55
C PHE A 19 9.78 4.26 6.39
N ALA A 20 9.67 4.81 5.18
CA ALA A 20 10.33 4.30 3.99
C ALA A 20 11.87 4.31 4.11
N LEU A 21 12.46 5.40 4.62
CA LEU A 21 13.90 5.53 4.81
C LEU A 21 14.43 4.58 5.88
N SER A 22 13.74 4.50 7.03
CA SER A 22 14.08 3.54 8.08
C SER A 22 13.95 2.10 7.58
N ALA A 23 12.87 1.79 6.86
CA ALA A 23 12.66 0.48 6.25
C ALA A 23 13.77 0.11 5.27
N ALA A 24 14.17 1.04 4.40
CA ALA A 24 15.25 0.82 3.44
C ALA A 24 16.59 0.57 4.12
N ARG A 25 16.94 1.34 5.16
CA ARG A 25 18.17 1.11 5.93
C ARG A 25 18.15 -0.26 6.59
N ILE A 26 17.07 -0.59 7.28
CA ILE A 26 16.97 -1.84 8.04
C ILE A 26 17.00 -3.06 7.09
N SER A 27 16.36 -2.95 5.92
CA SER A 27 16.33 -4.03 4.91
C SER A 27 17.70 -4.44 4.38
N ALA A 28 18.73 -3.60 4.56
CA ALA A 28 20.11 -3.96 4.18
C ALA A 28 20.72 -5.04 5.10
N ASP A 29 20.22 -5.17 6.33
CA ASP A 29 20.75 -6.09 7.36
C ASP A 29 19.76 -7.21 7.74
N GLU A 30 18.52 -7.16 7.23
CA GLU A 30 17.44 -8.11 7.57
C GLU A 30 17.34 -9.32 6.60
N PRO A 31 16.63 -10.39 6.99
CA PRO A 31 16.31 -11.49 6.09
C PRO A 31 15.57 -11.01 4.82
N PRO A 32 15.81 -11.61 3.64
CA PRO A 32 15.37 -11.07 2.35
C PRO A 32 13.88 -10.71 2.23
N LEU A 33 12.99 -11.49 2.85
CA LEU A 33 11.54 -11.28 2.73
C LEU A 33 11.00 -10.13 3.60
N TYR A 34 11.75 -9.68 4.60
CA TYR A 34 11.32 -8.55 5.45
C TYR A 34 11.34 -7.22 4.69
N GLY A 35 12.22 -7.09 3.69
CA GLY A 35 12.16 -5.97 2.74
C GLY A 35 10.82 -5.93 2.00
N SER A 36 10.36 -7.08 1.49
CA SER A 36 9.06 -7.21 0.84
C SER A 36 7.89 -6.89 1.77
N LEU A 37 7.95 -7.33 3.04
CA LEU A 37 6.98 -6.95 4.08
C LEU A 37 6.88 -5.43 4.24
N ARG A 38 8.02 -4.76 4.32
CA ARG A 38 8.06 -3.30 4.49
C ARG A 38 7.53 -2.56 3.27
N LEU A 39 7.74 -3.07 2.06
CA LEU A 39 7.21 -2.49 0.83
C LEU A 39 5.68 -2.57 0.75
N ILE A 40 5.08 -3.70 1.16
CA ILE A 40 3.61 -3.80 1.22
C ILE A 40 3.03 -2.93 2.34
N ASP A 41 3.71 -2.82 3.49
CA ASP A 41 3.27 -1.94 4.58
C ASP A 41 3.37 -0.45 4.19
N LEU A 42 4.43 -0.06 3.47
CA LEU A 42 4.54 1.26 2.84
C LEU A 42 3.39 1.52 1.87
N SER A 43 3.06 0.53 1.03
CA SER A 43 1.94 0.62 0.09
C SER A 43 0.60 0.82 0.81
N SER A 44 0.38 0.10 1.91
CA SER A 44 -0.80 0.26 2.78
C SER A 44 -0.90 1.68 3.33
N LYS A 45 0.21 2.26 3.82
CA LYS A 45 0.25 3.64 4.33
C LYS A 45 -0.07 4.68 3.26
N ILE A 46 0.46 4.51 2.04
CA ILE A 46 0.17 5.39 0.90
C ILE A 46 -1.30 5.33 0.53
N ILE A 47 -1.90 4.13 0.48
CA ILE A 47 -3.33 3.97 0.22
C ILE A 47 -4.13 4.63 1.34
N LYS A 48 -3.71 4.48 2.60
CA LYS A 48 -4.39 5.12 3.73
C LYS A 48 -4.38 6.64 3.62
N LEU A 49 -3.27 7.24 3.17
CA LEU A 49 -3.18 8.67 2.90
C LEU A 49 -4.17 9.09 1.81
N GLN A 50 -4.30 8.31 0.73
CA GLN A 50 -5.29 8.55 -0.31
C GLN A 50 -6.73 8.50 0.22
N GLU A 51 -7.05 7.54 1.10
CA GLU A 51 -8.36 7.47 1.75
C GLU A 51 -8.66 8.72 2.59
N LEU A 52 -7.66 9.23 3.32
CA LEU A 52 -7.81 10.44 4.14
C LEU A 52 -8.08 11.69 3.29
N VAL A 53 -7.42 11.81 2.14
CA VAL A 53 -7.56 12.96 1.23
C VAL A 53 -8.87 12.93 0.46
N GLU A 54 -9.25 11.75 -0.06
CA GLU A 54 -10.38 11.63 -1.00
C GLU A 54 -11.72 11.28 -0.31
N GLY A 55 -11.68 10.82 0.95
CA GLY A 55 -12.87 10.46 1.72
C GLY A 55 -13.74 9.44 0.99
N GLU A 56 -15.00 9.78 0.73
CA GLU A 56 -15.95 8.90 0.01
C GLU A 56 -15.56 8.64 -1.45
N ARG A 57 -14.70 9.48 -2.04
CA ARG A 57 -14.18 9.31 -3.42
C ARG A 57 -12.94 8.41 -3.46
N ALA A 58 -12.50 7.90 -2.32
CA ALA A 58 -11.37 7.00 -2.23
C ALA A 58 -11.53 5.78 -3.16
N ASP A 59 -10.41 5.29 -3.67
CA ASP A 59 -10.42 4.25 -4.68
C ASP A 59 -10.76 2.90 -4.04
N LYS A 60 -11.96 2.38 -4.32
CA LYS A 60 -12.46 1.13 -3.75
C LYS A 60 -11.56 -0.07 -4.08
N PHE A 61 -10.84 -0.05 -5.20
CA PHE A 61 -9.87 -1.11 -5.50
C PHE A 61 -8.66 -1.00 -4.55
N LEU A 62 -8.11 0.20 -4.37
CA LEU A 62 -7.01 0.41 -3.43
C LEU A 62 -7.39 0.07 -1.99
N GLN A 63 -8.61 0.41 -1.55
CA GLN A 63 -9.12 0.02 -0.23
C GLN A 63 -9.09 -1.51 -0.02
N ARG A 64 -9.48 -2.29 -1.03
CA ARG A 64 -9.40 -3.76 -0.96
C ARG A 64 -7.96 -4.27 -0.91
N ILE A 65 -7.06 -3.69 -1.70
CA ILE A 65 -5.63 -4.01 -1.65
C ILE A 65 -5.08 -3.75 -0.24
N ARG A 66 -5.40 -2.59 0.36
CA ARG A 66 -4.99 -2.26 1.72
C ARG A 66 -5.52 -3.27 2.73
N GLN A 67 -6.79 -3.66 2.61
CA GLN A 67 -7.39 -4.67 3.50
C GLN A 67 -6.64 -6.01 3.42
N ILE A 68 -6.34 -6.51 2.22
CA ILE A 68 -5.57 -7.76 2.05
C ILE A 68 -4.19 -7.63 2.72
N ILE A 69 -3.50 -6.49 2.54
CA ILE A 69 -2.19 -6.26 3.16
C ILE A 69 -2.31 -6.28 4.68
N GLU A 70 -3.23 -5.52 5.28
CA GLU A 70 -3.37 -5.42 6.73
C GLU A 70 -3.73 -6.78 7.38
N GLU A 71 -4.59 -7.57 6.73
CA GLU A 71 -5.00 -8.87 7.23
C GLU A 71 -3.88 -9.92 7.14
N LYS A 72 -3.02 -9.84 6.11
CA LYS A 72 -2.08 -10.91 5.78
C LYS A 72 -0.61 -10.58 5.97
N LYS A 73 -0.21 -9.33 6.19
CA LYS A 73 1.22 -8.93 6.21
C LYS A 73 2.06 -9.72 7.22
N TYR A 74 1.51 -10.10 8.37
CA TYR A 74 2.25 -10.84 9.40
C TYR A 74 2.35 -12.36 9.13
N ILE A 75 1.77 -12.88 8.03
CA ILE A 75 1.88 -14.29 7.68
C ILE A 75 3.32 -14.73 7.42
N VAL A 76 4.21 -13.80 7.02
CA VAL A 76 5.64 -14.04 6.87
C VAL A 76 6.31 -14.59 8.14
N MET A 77 5.75 -14.27 9.32
CA MET A 77 6.26 -14.79 10.59
C MET A 77 5.88 -16.26 10.83
N ALA A 78 4.87 -16.76 10.13
CA ALA A 78 4.37 -18.13 10.24
C ALA A 78 4.79 -19.02 9.07
N SER A 79 4.79 -18.48 7.84
CA SER A 79 5.17 -19.19 6.62
C SER A 79 5.62 -18.22 5.53
N GLU A 80 6.88 -18.33 5.13
CA GLU A 80 7.45 -17.58 4.01
C GLU A 80 6.75 -17.94 2.68
N GLU A 81 6.38 -19.21 2.50
CA GLU A 81 5.68 -19.67 1.29
C GLU A 81 4.30 -19.02 1.15
N GLU A 82 3.53 -18.99 2.24
CA GLU A 82 2.22 -18.35 2.24
C GLU A 82 2.35 -16.83 2.05
N PHE A 83 3.41 -16.22 2.60
CA PHE A 83 3.70 -14.82 2.35
C PHE A 83 3.97 -14.53 0.86
N VAL A 84 4.74 -15.37 0.18
CA VAL A 84 4.97 -15.24 -1.28
C VAL A 84 3.64 -15.37 -2.05
N LYS A 85 2.75 -16.30 -1.67
CA LYS A 85 1.41 -16.42 -2.29
C LYS A 85 0.58 -15.15 -2.12
N VAL A 86 0.70 -14.46 -0.99
CA VAL A 86 0.05 -13.14 -0.77
C VAL A 86 0.62 -12.08 -1.71
N LEU A 87 1.96 -12.04 -1.89
CA LEU A 87 2.59 -11.11 -2.83
C LEU A 87 2.11 -11.39 -4.26
N ASP A 88 2.05 -12.65 -4.68
CA ASP A 88 1.55 -13.07 -5.99
C ASP A 88 0.08 -12.67 -6.19
N GLN A 89 -0.76 -12.83 -5.16
CA GLN A 89 -2.15 -12.39 -5.17
C GLN A 89 -2.23 -10.88 -5.43
N LEU A 90 -1.50 -10.07 -4.66
CA LEU A 90 -1.50 -8.61 -4.76
C LEU A 90 -1.05 -8.14 -6.15
N VAL A 91 0.05 -8.70 -6.67
CA VAL A 91 0.55 -8.38 -8.01
C VAL A 91 -0.46 -8.75 -9.08
N SER A 92 -1.08 -9.93 -8.97
CA SER A 92 -2.10 -10.41 -9.92
C SER A 92 -3.34 -9.52 -9.95
N GLU A 93 -3.85 -9.11 -8.78
CA GLU A 93 -4.98 -8.19 -8.66
C GLU A 93 -4.68 -6.83 -9.28
N CYS A 94 -3.52 -6.25 -8.98
CA CYS A 94 -3.08 -4.99 -9.59
C CYS A 94 -2.92 -5.11 -11.11
N ALA A 95 -2.35 -6.21 -11.62
CA ALA A 95 -2.20 -6.43 -13.06
C ALA A 95 -3.56 -6.53 -13.79
N ARG A 96 -4.56 -7.17 -13.18
CA ARG A 96 -5.93 -7.21 -13.72
C ARG A 96 -6.56 -5.82 -13.72
N GLU A 97 -6.40 -5.09 -12.62
CA GLU A 97 -6.94 -3.74 -12.50
C GLU A 97 -6.30 -2.76 -13.49
N MET A 98 -4.99 -2.86 -13.74
CA MET A 98 -4.32 -2.09 -14.79
C MET A 98 -4.97 -2.29 -16.17
N LYS A 99 -5.35 -3.53 -16.52
CA LYS A 99 -6.08 -3.81 -17.77
C LYS A 99 -7.47 -3.18 -17.77
N ASN A 100 -8.19 -3.23 -16.65
CA ASN A 100 -9.52 -2.65 -16.52
C ASN A 100 -9.48 -1.12 -16.69
N ARG A 101 -8.55 -0.44 -16.01
CA ARG A 101 -8.37 1.02 -16.10
C ARG A 101 -8.03 1.46 -17.52
N ARG A 102 -7.18 0.72 -18.25
CA ARG A 102 -6.88 0.99 -19.67
C ARG A 102 -8.12 0.88 -20.56
N LYS A 103 -8.94 -0.16 -20.40
CA LYS A 103 -10.18 -0.34 -21.16
C LYS A 103 -11.22 0.76 -20.87
N LEU A 104 -11.27 1.27 -19.64
CA LEU A 104 -12.13 2.38 -19.25
C LEU A 104 -11.69 3.71 -19.89
N GLY A 105 -10.38 3.94 -20.01
CA GLY A 105 -9.84 5.10 -20.72
C GLY A 105 -10.16 5.10 -22.22
N GLN A 106 -10.02 3.95 -22.88
CA GLN A 106 -10.30 3.79 -24.32
C GLN A 106 -11.78 3.87 -24.71
N LYS A 107 -12.71 3.73 -23.77
CA LYS A 107 -14.16 3.85 -24.01
C LYS A 107 -14.69 5.28 -23.89
N ARG A 108 -13.84 6.23 -23.48
CA ARG A 108 -14.19 7.65 -23.29
C ARG A 108 -13.71 8.55 -24.43
N GLU A 109 -13.07 7.96 -25.44
CA GLU A 109 -12.68 8.55 -26.73
C GLU A 109 -13.61 8.04 -27.82
#